data_AF-A8GDH1-F1
#
_entry.id   AF-A8GDH1-F1
#
_cell.length_a   1.000
_cell.length_b   1.000
_cell.length_c   1.000
_cell.angle_alpha   90.00
_cell.angle_beta   90.00
_cell.angle_gamma   90.00
#
_symmetry.space_group_name_H-M   'P 1'
#
loop_
_entity.id
_entity.type
_entity.pdbx_description
1 polymer ?
#
loop_
_entity_poly.entity_id
_entity_poly.type
_entity_poly.pdbx_seq_one_letter_code
_entity_poly.pdbx_strand_id
1 'polypeptide(L)'
;MKDVHIALSGGCVRLAYPGENVLDFTDTLSFGPLCALDDDQGQQARSCWFRDLHQSVYAPEWDTSSQRLTAMESLKIQLAAVTGQVTLWIGDNPDEQLMLRALLPLIGERQVFVVNVTEHTGRMSTNWCPAEMLEPLWIRRRELTQEDKAALIEDWRRLLADTAPVRIFTQGEVQGKALDYYDPLLLEHCPSEYTQGSRVVGNAMVNTPYSVGDTFLNFRLYALIEQGVLQAQNGGVNMNRLQVRQV
;
A
#
# COMPACT_ATOMS: atom_id res chain seq x y z
N MET A 1 24.51 -5.22 -17.80
CA MET A 1 23.07 -4.85 -17.87
C MET A 1 22.79 -4.05 -16.62
N LYS A 2 22.22 -2.85 -16.71
CA LYS A 2 21.83 -2.11 -15.50
C LYS A 2 20.61 -2.81 -14.91
N ASP A 3 20.66 -3.11 -13.62
CA ASP A 3 19.52 -3.68 -12.91
C ASP A 3 18.41 -2.62 -12.82
N VAL A 4 17.16 -3.05 -12.80
CA VAL A 4 16.02 -2.15 -12.62
C VAL A 4 15.39 -2.47 -11.29
N HIS A 5 15.42 -1.49 -10.39
CA HIS A 5 14.84 -1.60 -9.08
C HIS A 5 13.38 -1.14 -9.14
N ILE A 6 12.49 -1.84 -8.45
CA ILE A 6 11.10 -1.44 -8.29
C ILE A 6 10.74 -1.48 -6.81
N ALA A 7 10.10 -0.44 -6.31
CA ALA A 7 9.68 -0.33 -4.92
C ALA A 7 8.40 0.49 -4.80
N LEU A 8 7.65 0.25 -3.72
CA LEU A 8 6.51 1.09 -3.35
C LEU A 8 7.04 2.45 -2.87
N SER A 9 6.73 3.52 -3.60
CA SER A 9 7.27 4.87 -3.33
C SER A 9 8.80 4.88 -3.15
N GLY A 10 9.54 4.43 -4.17
CA GLY A 10 10.98 4.12 -4.17
C GLY A 10 11.97 5.27 -3.96
N GLY A 11 11.57 6.37 -3.30
CA GLY A 11 12.45 7.47 -2.94
C GLY A 11 13.65 7.02 -2.11
N CYS A 12 13.44 6.16 -1.11
CA CYS A 12 14.52 5.61 -0.27
C CYS A 12 15.50 4.75 -1.08
N VAL A 13 14.99 3.90 -1.99
CA VAL A 13 15.82 3.08 -2.89
C VAL A 13 16.61 3.95 -3.86
N ARG A 14 16.01 5.02 -4.38
CA ARG A 14 16.69 5.99 -5.27
C ARG A 14 17.81 6.75 -4.57
N LEU A 15 17.65 7.04 -3.27
CA LEU A 15 18.71 7.62 -2.45
C LEU A 15 19.83 6.61 -2.18
N ALA A 16 19.50 5.34 -1.92
CA ALA A 16 20.47 4.28 -1.69
C ALA A 16 21.26 3.88 -2.95
N TYR A 17 20.65 3.99 -4.14
CA TYR A 17 21.26 3.61 -5.41
C TYR A 17 21.26 4.78 -6.41
N PRO A 18 22.06 5.83 -6.16
CA PRO A 18 22.09 7.00 -7.02
C PRO A 18 22.59 6.65 -8.43
N GLY A 19 21.81 7.01 -9.45
CA GLY A 19 22.12 6.76 -10.86
C GLY A 19 21.66 5.40 -11.40
N GLU A 20 21.10 4.53 -10.55
CA GLU A 20 20.39 3.33 -10.98
C GLU A 20 18.95 3.66 -11.42
N ASN A 21 18.38 2.76 -12.22
CA ASN A 21 17.01 2.91 -12.69
C ASN A 21 16.04 2.38 -11.62
N VAL A 22 15.33 3.30 -10.96
CA VAL A 22 14.33 2.97 -9.92
C VAL A 22 12.95 3.35 -10.42
N LEU A 23 12.08 2.36 -10.62
CA LEU A 23 10.69 2.55 -10.99
C LEU A 23 9.82 2.57 -9.73
N ASP A 24 8.91 3.54 -9.64
CA ASP A 24 8.04 3.71 -8.48
C ASP A 24 6.70 2.99 -8.71
N PHE A 25 6.34 2.09 -7.80
CA PHE A 25 4.97 1.61 -7.65
C PHE A 25 4.22 2.57 -6.71
N THR A 26 3.04 3.05 -7.11
CA THR A 26 2.37 4.18 -6.43
C THR A 26 1.02 3.82 -5.81
N ASP A 27 0.64 2.55 -5.85
CA ASP A 27 -0.62 2.07 -5.30
C ASP A 27 -0.37 1.11 -4.13
N THR A 28 -1.12 1.22 -3.05
CA THR A 28 -1.01 0.30 -1.92
C THR A 28 -1.71 -1.03 -2.18
N LEU A 29 -2.77 -1.06 -3.01
CA LEU A 29 -3.63 -2.22 -3.31
C LEU A 29 -4.30 -2.91 -2.09
N SER A 30 -3.90 -2.58 -0.86
CA SER A 30 -4.32 -3.23 0.38
C SER A 30 -5.74 -2.90 0.80
N PHE A 31 -6.37 -1.92 0.17
CA PHE A 31 -7.76 -1.59 0.40
C PHE A 31 -8.44 -1.06 -0.87
N GLY A 32 -9.77 -1.11 -0.88
CA GLY A 32 -10.59 -0.71 -2.01
C GLY A 32 -10.68 -1.78 -3.10
N PRO A 33 -11.29 -1.44 -4.25
CA PRO A 33 -11.47 -2.37 -5.37
C PRO A 33 -10.11 -2.77 -5.95
N LEU A 34 -9.90 -4.08 -6.12
CA LEU A 34 -8.68 -4.62 -6.71
C LEU A 34 -8.91 -5.00 -8.17
N CYS A 35 -7.93 -4.71 -9.00
CA CYS A 35 -7.96 -4.99 -10.43
C CYS A 35 -6.53 -5.33 -10.90
N ALA A 36 -6.44 -6.03 -12.04
CA ALA A 36 -5.17 -6.29 -12.68
C ALA A 36 -4.54 -4.97 -13.17
N LEU A 37 -3.20 -4.92 -13.25
CA LEU A 37 -2.50 -3.69 -13.67
C LEU A 37 -2.73 -3.36 -15.16
N ASP A 38 -3.02 -4.38 -15.97
CA ASP A 38 -3.38 -4.27 -17.39
C ASP A 38 -4.89 -4.09 -17.64
N ASP A 39 -5.72 -4.04 -16.59
CA ASP A 39 -7.14 -3.71 -16.70
C ASP A 39 -7.35 -2.18 -16.59
N ASP A 40 -7.27 -1.48 -17.73
CA ASP A 40 -7.40 -0.02 -17.76
C ASP A 40 -8.74 0.48 -17.20
N GLN A 41 -9.84 -0.27 -17.41
CA GLN A 41 -11.14 0.08 -16.84
C GLN A 41 -11.14 -0.05 -15.31
N GLY A 42 -10.57 -1.14 -14.80
CA GLY A 42 -10.39 -1.36 -13.37
C GLY A 42 -9.47 -0.31 -12.74
N GLN A 43 -8.37 0.07 -13.39
CA GLN A 43 -7.47 1.12 -12.92
C GLN A 43 -8.19 2.47 -12.86
N GLN A 44 -9.00 2.80 -13.86
CA GLN A 44 -9.83 4.01 -13.86
C GLN A 44 -10.88 3.98 -12.74
N ALA A 45 -11.54 2.84 -12.52
CA ALA A 45 -12.51 2.68 -11.44
C ALA A 45 -11.86 2.84 -10.05
N ARG A 46 -10.66 2.28 -9.86
CA ARG A 46 -9.87 2.45 -8.64
C ARG A 46 -9.43 3.90 -8.43
N SER A 47 -9.01 4.60 -9.49
CA SER A 47 -8.71 6.04 -9.43
C SER A 47 -9.92 6.85 -8.98
N CYS A 48 -11.09 6.63 -9.58
CA CYS A 48 -12.36 7.25 -9.15
C CYS A 48 -12.68 6.94 -7.69
N TRP A 49 -12.53 5.69 -7.25
CA TRP A 49 -12.79 5.28 -5.88
C TRP A 49 -11.93 6.04 -4.86
N PHE A 50 -10.64 6.27 -5.15
CA PHE A 50 -9.78 7.07 -4.29
C PHE A 50 -10.18 8.54 -4.24
N ARG A 51 -10.55 9.15 -5.38
CA ARG A 51 -11.07 10.52 -5.41
C ARG A 51 -12.30 10.64 -4.51
N ASP A 52 -13.25 9.71 -4.66
CA ASP A 52 -14.50 9.70 -3.90
C ASP A 52 -14.22 9.44 -2.40
N LEU A 53 -13.23 8.59 -2.07
CA LEU A 53 -12.73 8.40 -0.70
C LEU A 53 -12.24 9.73 -0.12
N HIS A 54 -11.36 10.47 -0.82
CA HIS A 54 -10.83 11.74 -0.32
C HIS A 54 -11.92 12.82 -0.14
N GLN A 55 -12.95 12.80 -1.01
CA GLN A 55 -14.13 13.64 -0.83
C GLN A 55 -14.94 13.26 0.41
N SER A 56 -15.15 11.96 0.66
CA SER A 56 -15.91 11.47 1.82
C SER A 56 -15.29 11.83 3.18
N VAL A 57 -13.97 12.07 3.21
CA VAL A 57 -13.24 12.48 4.42
C VAL A 57 -12.94 13.99 4.46
N TYR A 58 -13.58 14.77 3.58
CA TYR A 58 -13.41 16.22 3.48
C TYR A 58 -11.94 16.66 3.32
N ALA A 59 -11.17 15.90 2.52
CA ALA A 59 -9.78 16.17 2.22
C ALA A 59 -9.46 16.06 0.71
N PRO A 60 -10.20 16.75 -0.18
CA PRO A 60 -9.93 16.70 -1.62
C PRO A 60 -8.53 17.21 -1.98
N GLU A 61 -7.90 18.02 -1.13
CA GLU A 61 -6.52 18.48 -1.30
C GLU A 61 -5.47 17.37 -1.15
N TRP A 62 -5.82 16.22 -0.58
CA TRP A 62 -4.95 15.04 -0.49
C TRP A 62 -5.15 14.07 -1.65
N ASP A 63 -6.11 14.34 -2.53
CA ASP A 63 -6.39 13.47 -3.67
C ASP A 63 -5.26 13.52 -4.70
N THR A 64 -4.59 12.37 -4.85
CA THR A 64 -3.53 12.13 -5.84
C THR A 64 -3.94 11.05 -6.85
N SER A 65 -5.23 10.74 -6.94
CA SER A 65 -5.75 9.63 -7.75
C SER A 65 -5.41 9.71 -9.24
N SER A 66 -5.39 10.91 -9.81
CA SER A 66 -5.03 11.12 -11.23
C SER A 66 -3.52 10.95 -11.44
N GLN A 67 -2.69 11.52 -10.57
CA GLN A 67 -1.23 11.35 -10.61
C GLN A 67 -0.84 9.88 -10.41
N ARG A 68 -1.53 9.17 -9.51
CA ARG A 68 -1.33 7.73 -9.29
C ARG A 68 -1.59 6.93 -10.57
N LEU A 69 -2.69 7.20 -11.26
CA LEU A 69 -3.05 6.51 -12.51
C LEU A 69 -1.99 6.76 -13.59
N THR A 70 -1.60 8.01 -13.82
CA THR A 70 -0.54 8.36 -14.79
C THR A 70 0.81 7.74 -14.42
N ALA A 71 1.15 7.69 -13.13
CA ALA A 71 2.38 7.04 -12.66
C ALA A 71 2.34 5.53 -12.90
N MET A 72 1.20 4.88 -12.70
CA MET A 72 1.02 3.46 -13.00
C MET A 72 1.16 3.17 -14.51
N GLU A 73 0.57 4.00 -15.37
CA GLU A 73 0.76 3.89 -16.83
C GLU A 73 2.24 4.04 -17.22
N SER A 74 2.93 5.02 -16.63
CA SER A 74 4.35 5.25 -16.86
C SER A 74 5.19 4.07 -16.39
N LEU A 75 4.88 3.50 -15.22
CA LEU A 75 5.51 2.29 -14.71
C LEU A 75 5.35 1.13 -15.69
N LYS A 76 4.14 0.88 -16.22
CA LYS A 76 3.88 -0.19 -17.20
C LYS A 76 4.75 -0.03 -18.45
N ILE A 77 4.83 1.19 -18.99
CA ILE A 77 5.64 1.49 -20.19
C ILE A 77 7.12 1.27 -19.91
N GLN A 78 7.62 1.79 -18.78
CA GLN A 78 9.03 1.64 -18.39
C GLN A 78 9.37 0.18 -18.14
N LEU A 79 8.50 -0.56 -17.46
CA LEU A 79 8.66 -1.99 -17.20
C LEU A 79 8.69 -2.81 -18.49
N ALA A 80 7.85 -2.50 -19.48
CA ALA A 80 7.84 -3.17 -20.78
C ALA A 80 9.16 -2.96 -21.56
N ALA A 81 9.83 -1.82 -21.36
CA ALA A 81 11.12 -1.53 -21.98
C ALA A 81 12.32 -2.23 -21.29
N VAL A 82 12.12 -2.82 -20.11
CA VAL A 82 13.19 -3.54 -19.39
C VAL A 82 13.48 -4.88 -20.06
N THR A 83 14.67 -5.01 -20.62
CA THR A 83 15.17 -6.25 -21.25
C THR A 83 16.01 -7.12 -20.31
N GLY A 84 16.42 -6.59 -19.16
CA GLY A 84 17.24 -7.28 -18.17
C GLY A 84 16.47 -7.87 -17.00
N GLN A 85 17.19 -8.13 -15.92
CA GLN A 85 16.63 -8.55 -14.64
C GLN A 85 15.97 -7.36 -13.91
N VAL A 86 15.03 -7.69 -13.03
CA VAL A 86 14.32 -6.73 -12.18
C VAL A 86 14.54 -7.12 -10.74
N THR A 87 14.78 -6.13 -9.86
CA THR A 87 14.80 -6.35 -8.42
C THR A 87 13.68 -5.60 -7.71
N LEU A 88 12.84 -6.35 -7.01
CA LEU A 88 11.74 -5.84 -6.21
C LEU A 88 12.16 -5.68 -4.75
N TRP A 89 11.96 -4.49 -4.20
CA TRP A 89 12.15 -4.20 -2.78
C TRP A 89 10.83 -4.36 -2.06
N ILE A 90 10.79 -5.24 -1.07
CA ILE A 90 9.58 -5.54 -0.31
C ILE A 90 9.89 -5.65 1.18
N GLY A 91 8.84 -5.60 1.98
CA GLY A 91 8.79 -6.01 3.37
C GLY A 91 7.53 -6.82 3.63
N ASP A 92 7.38 -7.29 4.85
CA ASP A 92 6.24 -8.11 5.29
C ASP A 92 5.05 -7.23 5.67
N ASN A 93 4.58 -6.43 4.70
CA ASN A 93 3.39 -5.59 4.79
C ASN A 93 2.48 -5.86 3.58
N PRO A 94 1.15 -5.64 3.70
CA PRO A 94 0.22 -5.95 2.61
C PRO A 94 0.55 -5.19 1.31
N ASP A 95 0.97 -3.94 1.40
CA ASP A 95 1.16 -3.08 0.22
C ASP A 95 2.29 -3.60 -0.69
N GLU A 96 3.47 -3.85 -0.12
CA GLU A 96 4.64 -4.30 -0.88
C GLU A 96 4.49 -5.78 -1.32
N GLN A 97 3.77 -6.60 -0.55
CA GLN A 97 3.46 -7.98 -0.91
C GLN A 97 2.43 -8.09 -2.04
N LEU A 98 1.48 -7.15 -2.10
CA LEU A 98 0.55 -7.00 -3.22
C LEU A 98 1.23 -6.46 -4.46
N MET A 99 2.12 -5.47 -4.32
CA MET A 99 2.95 -4.96 -5.42
C MET A 99 3.74 -6.10 -6.09
N LEU A 100 4.44 -6.93 -5.30
CA LEU A 100 5.17 -8.09 -5.81
C LEU A 100 4.26 -8.97 -6.68
N ARG A 101 3.11 -9.38 -6.15
CA ARG A 101 2.13 -10.24 -6.83
C ARG A 101 1.57 -9.61 -8.11
N ALA A 102 1.22 -8.33 -8.05
CA ALA A 102 0.61 -7.60 -9.16
C ALA A 102 1.58 -7.38 -10.33
N LEU A 103 2.88 -7.22 -10.05
CA LEU A 103 3.90 -6.99 -11.08
C LEU A 103 4.35 -8.26 -11.81
N LEU A 104 4.33 -9.41 -11.15
CA LEU A 104 4.84 -10.66 -11.75
C LEU A 104 4.19 -11.05 -13.10
N PRO A 105 2.85 -10.94 -13.29
CA PRO A 105 2.24 -11.18 -14.59
C PRO A 105 2.78 -10.27 -15.71
N LEU A 106 3.07 -9.01 -15.39
CA LEU A 106 3.64 -8.05 -16.36
C LEU A 106 5.13 -8.31 -16.61
N ILE A 107 5.86 -8.79 -15.59
CA ILE A 107 7.27 -9.13 -15.72
C ILE A 107 7.45 -10.37 -16.62
N GLY A 108 6.55 -11.35 -16.56
CA GLY A 108 6.62 -12.56 -17.38
C GLY A 108 7.86 -13.39 -17.04
N GLU A 109 8.54 -13.94 -18.04
CA GLU A 109 9.66 -14.89 -17.85
C GLU A 109 11.00 -14.26 -17.42
N ARG A 110 11.08 -12.93 -17.32
CA ARG A 110 12.32 -12.25 -16.91
C ARG A 110 12.76 -12.68 -15.51
N GLN A 111 14.07 -12.63 -15.27
CA GLN A 111 14.63 -12.89 -13.95
C GLN A 111 14.17 -11.81 -12.97
N VAL A 112 13.64 -12.28 -11.83
CA VAL A 112 13.17 -11.41 -10.76
C VAL A 112 13.96 -11.73 -9.51
N PHE A 113 14.58 -10.70 -8.95
CA PHE A 113 15.17 -10.75 -7.63
C PHE A 113 14.28 -10.03 -6.63
N VAL A 114 14.33 -10.47 -5.38
CA VAL A 114 13.64 -9.84 -4.27
C VAL A 114 14.62 -9.51 -3.18
N VAL A 115 14.56 -8.29 -2.66
CA VAL A 115 15.16 -7.91 -1.38
C VAL A 115 14.04 -7.73 -0.38
N ASN A 116 13.94 -8.63 0.62
CA ASN A 116 13.01 -8.49 1.73
C ASN A 116 13.67 -7.71 2.87
N VAL A 117 13.28 -6.47 3.08
CA VAL A 117 13.84 -5.62 4.13
C VAL A 117 13.45 -6.10 5.52
N THR A 118 12.29 -6.76 5.68
CA THR A 118 11.86 -7.29 6.98
C THR A 118 12.76 -8.42 7.43
N GLU A 119 13.09 -9.34 6.52
CA GLU A 119 14.01 -10.45 6.79
C GLU A 119 15.40 -9.98 7.24
N HIS A 120 15.88 -8.83 6.72
CA HIS A 120 17.25 -8.37 6.98
C HIS A 120 17.38 -7.27 8.05
N THR A 121 16.32 -6.52 8.30
CA THR A 121 16.36 -5.32 9.16
C THR A 121 15.32 -5.33 10.28
N GLY A 122 14.31 -6.19 10.19
CA GLY A 122 13.14 -6.17 11.07
C GLY A 122 12.17 -5.01 10.80
N ARG A 123 12.43 -4.15 9.81
CA ARG A 123 11.50 -3.08 9.39
C ARG A 123 10.40 -3.67 8.51
N MET A 124 9.15 -3.27 8.76
CA MET A 124 8.00 -3.83 8.04
C MET A 124 7.86 -3.35 6.59
N SER A 125 8.41 -2.19 6.24
CA SER A 125 8.32 -1.59 4.92
C SER A 125 9.67 -1.03 4.48
N THR A 126 9.89 -1.05 3.17
CA THR A 126 11.07 -0.47 2.52
C THR A 126 11.22 1.01 2.87
N ASN A 127 10.12 1.76 2.93
CA ASN A 127 10.13 3.20 3.27
C ASN A 127 10.45 3.50 4.73
N TRP A 128 10.50 2.49 5.60
CA TRP A 128 10.92 2.65 6.99
C TRP A 128 12.43 2.38 7.18
N CYS A 129 13.13 2.07 6.09
CA CYS A 129 14.56 1.87 6.06
C CYS A 129 15.26 3.16 5.60
N PRO A 130 16.22 3.70 6.37
CA PRO A 130 17.15 4.71 5.87
C PRO A 130 17.91 4.20 4.64
N ALA A 131 18.35 5.10 3.75
CA ALA A 131 19.04 4.73 2.52
C ALA A 131 20.31 3.90 2.80
N GLU A 132 21.06 4.26 3.83
CA GLU A 132 22.30 3.60 4.24
C GLU A 132 22.06 2.15 4.71
N MET A 133 20.83 1.86 5.17
CA MET A 133 20.42 0.50 5.54
C MET A 133 20.07 -0.35 4.32
N LEU A 134 19.58 0.27 3.24
CA LEU A 134 19.20 -0.43 2.02
C LEU A 134 20.42 -0.79 1.17
N GLU A 135 21.39 0.11 1.05
CA GLU A 135 22.64 -0.06 0.27
C GLU A 135 23.27 -1.47 0.36
N PRO A 136 23.54 -2.05 1.55
CA PRO A 136 24.18 -3.36 1.66
C PRO A 136 23.23 -4.53 1.39
N LEU A 137 21.91 -4.33 1.32
CA LEU A 137 20.95 -5.43 1.16
C LEU A 137 20.87 -5.93 -0.27
N TRP A 138 21.38 -5.18 -1.24
CA TRP A 138 21.42 -5.60 -2.63
C TRP A 138 22.07 -6.97 -2.86
N ILE A 139 23.16 -7.23 -2.14
CA ILE A 139 23.90 -8.51 -2.23
C ILE A 139 23.15 -9.66 -1.55
N ARG A 140 22.09 -9.36 -0.79
CA ARG A 140 21.22 -10.33 -0.12
C ARG A 140 19.99 -10.69 -0.94
N ARG A 141 19.79 -10.06 -2.10
CA ARG A 141 18.65 -10.36 -2.97
C ARG A 141 18.62 -11.84 -3.35
N ARG A 142 17.43 -12.42 -3.32
CA ARG A 142 17.19 -13.80 -3.77
C ARG A 142 16.52 -13.79 -5.14
N GLU A 143 16.97 -14.66 -6.04
CA GLU A 143 16.24 -14.91 -7.29
C GLU A 143 14.96 -15.68 -6.97
N LEU A 144 13.83 -15.26 -7.55
CA LEU A 144 12.60 -16.03 -7.51
C LEU A 144 12.71 -17.18 -8.52
N THR A 145 12.48 -18.40 -8.06
CA THR A 145 12.35 -19.55 -8.94
C THR A 145 11.09 -19.44 -9.79
N GLN A 146 11.00 -20.25 -10.85
CA GLN A 146 9.78 -20.31 -11.65
C GLN A 146 8.58 -20.83 -10.84
N GLU A 147 8.83 -21.70 -9.85
CA GLU A 147 7.80 -22.18 -8.93
C GLU A 147 7.32 -21.06 -8.00
N ASP A 148 8.24 -20.26 -7.42
CA ASP A 148 7.89 -19.08 -6.61
C ASP A 148 7.02 -18.10 -7.41
N LYS A 149 7.42 -17.80 -8.65
CA LYS A 149 6.68 -16.90 -9.53
C LYS A 149 5.30 -17.45 -9.85
N ALA A 150 5.19 -18.73 -10.20
CA ALA A 150 3.91 -19.36 -10.51
C ALA A 150 2.97 -19.33 -9.30
N ALA A 151 3.47 -19.63 -8.09
CA ALA A 151 2.69 -19.59 -6.86
C ALA A 151 2.18 -18.17 -6.54
N LEU A 152 3.04 -17.15 -6.65
CA LEU A 152 2.66 -15.76 -6.40
C LEU A 152 1.68 -15.21 -7.45
N ILE A 153 1.81 -15.62 -8.72
CA ILE A 153 0.87 -15.26 -9.78
C ILE A 153 -0.49 -15.94 -9.55
N GLU A 154 -0.51 -17.20 -9.11
CA GLU A 154 -1.77 -17.87 -8.78
C GLU A 154 -2.45 -17.23 -7.56
N ASP A 155 -1.66 -16.86 -6.54
CA ASP A 155 -2.17 -16.10 -5.40
C ASP A 155 -2.73 -14.74 -5.82
N TRP A 156 -2.09 -14.06 -6.79
CA TRP A 156 -2.63 -12.84 -7.39
C TRP A 156 -4.00 -13.05 -8.05
N ARG A 157 -4.15 -14.12 -8.85
CA ARG A 157 -5.45 -14.46 -9.47
C ARG A 157 -6.52 -14.75 -8.42
N ARG A 158 -6.16 -15.48 -7.36
CA ARG A 158 -7.06 -15.72 -6.21
C ARG A 158 -7.49 -14.41 -5.57
N LEU A 159 -6.56 -13.47 -5.33
CA LEU A 159 -6.84 -12.17 -4.72
C LEU A 159 -7.71 -11.27 -5.62
N LEU A 160 -7.57 -11.36 -6.94
CA LEU A 160 -8.43 -10.66 -7.90
C LEU A 160 -9.86 -11.22 -7.93
N ALA A 161 -10.02 -12.53 -7.69
CA ALA A 161 -11.33 -13.16 -7.54
C ALA A 161 -11.97 -12.89 -6.17
N ASP A 162 -11.16 -12.56 -5.15
CA ASP A 162 -11.61 -12.19 -3.82
C ASP A 162 -12.10 -10.72 -3.78
N THR A 163 -13.38 -10.53 -3.46
CA THR A 163 -14.01 -9.22 -3.36
C THR A 163 -13.76 -8.51 -2.03
N ALA A 164 -12.86 -9.03 -1.18
CA ALA A 164 -12.54 -8.41 0.10
C ALA A 164 -12.06 -6.96 -0.08
N PRO A 165 -12.65 -5.99 0.66
CA PRO A 165 -12.29 -4.59 0.54
C PRO A 165 -11.00 -4.21 1.27
N VAL A 166 -10.49 -5.07 2.16
CA VAL A 166 -9.27 -4.87 2.95
C VAL A 166 -8.42 -6.12 2.85
N ARG A 167 -7.10 -5.95 2.78
CA ARG A 167 -6.10 -7.01 2.68
C ARG A 167 -5.01 -6.78 3.71
N ILE A 168 -4.74 -7.80 4.51
CA ILE A 168 -3.64 -7.80 5.48
C ILE A 168 -2.58 -8.81 5.06
N PHE A 169 -1.34 -8.61 5.51
CA PHE A 169 -0.28 -9.61 5.38
C PHE A 169 0.04 -10.21 6.74
N THR A 170 -0.16 -11.51 6.88
CA THR A 170 0.13 -12.23 8.11
C THR A 170 0.50 -13.67 7.82
N GLN A 171 1.45 -14.22 8.58
CA GLN A 171 1.89 -15.61 8.45
C GLN A 171 2.35 -15.97 7.02
N GLY A 172 2.93 -15.01 6.29
CA GLY A 172 3.39 -15.21 4.91
C GLY A 172 2.31 -15.09 3.84
N GLU A 173 1.06 -14.79 4.20
CA GLU A 173 -0.08 -14.79 3.28
C GLU A 173 -0.81 -13.44 3.26
N VAL A 174 -1.36 -13.10 2.09
CA VAL A 174 -2.30 -11.98 1.95
C VAL A 174 -3.71 -12.48 2.17
N GLN A 175 -4.38 -11.95 3.20
CA GLN A 175 -5.72 -12.35 3.60
C GLN A 175 -6.73 -11.21 3.41
N GLY A 176 -7.85 -11.50 2.74
CA GLY A 176 -9.00 -10.62 2.65
C GLY A 176 -9.71 -10.46 4.00
N LYS A 177 -10.13 -9.23 4.32
CA LYS A 177 -10.88 -8.85 5.53
C LYS A 177 -12.06 -7.94 5.17
N ALA A 178 -13.01 -7.84 6.09
CA ALA A 178 -14.15 -6.95 5.98
C ALA A 178 -13.72 -5.47 6.03
N LEU A 179 -14.60 -4.58 5.57
CA LEU A 179 -14.30 -3.14 5.47
C LEU A 179 -14.03 -2.50 6.84
N ASP A 180 -14.70 -3.00 7.87
CA ASP A 180 -14.65 -2.56 9.26
C ASP A 180 -13.54 -3.21 10.08
N TYR A 181 -12.62 -3.95 9.45
CA TYR A 181 -11.57 -4.72 10.15
C TYR A 181 -10.74 -3.88 11.13
N TYR A 182 -10.45 -2.63 10.79
CA TYR A 182 -9.67 -1.72 11.64
C TYR A 182 -10.53 -0.81 12.54
N ASP A 183 -11.86 -0.90 12.45
CA ASP A 183 -12.76 -0.09 13.28
C ASP A 183 -12.57 -0.33 14.78
N PRO A 184 -12.41 -1.58 15.28
CA PRO A 184 -12.14 -1.81 16.71
C PRO A 184 -10.92 -1.07 17.23
N LEU A 185 -9.87 -0.94 16.41
CA LEU A 185 -8.64 -0.25 16.77
C LEU A 185 -8.82 1.27 16.81
N LEU A 186 -9.62 1.83 15.89
CA LEU A 186 -10.00 3.24 15.94
C LEU A 186 -10.83 3.54 17.19
N LEU A 187 -11.75 2.65 17.56
CA LEU A 187 -12.55 2.79 18.77
C LEU A 187 -11.67 2.70 20.03
N GLU A 188 -10.78 1.73 20.12
CA GLU A 188 -9.84 1.57 21.24
C GLU A 188 -9.03 2.85 21.51
N HIS A 189 -8.61 3.55 20.45
CA HIS A 189 -7.81 4.76 20.56
C HIS A 189 -8.61 6.08 20.52
N CYS A 190 -9.94 6.00 20.47
CA CYS A 190 -10.82 7.15 20.58
C CYS A 190 -11.28 7.34 22.04
N PRO A 191 -10.89 8.42 22.72
CA PRO A 191 -11.29 8.68 24.10
C PRO A 191 -12.75 9.16 24.22
N SER A 192 -13.25 9.19 25.46
CA SER A 192 -14.58 9.75 25.80
C SER A 192 -14.63 11.29 25.77
N GLU A 193 -13.47 11.94 25.86
CA GLU A 193 -13.32 13.39 25.67
C GLU A 193 -12.97 13.71 24.22
N TYR A 194 -13.30 14.91 23.75
CA TYR A 194 -12.95 15.31 22.39
C TYR A 194 -11.44 15.35 22.18
N THR A 195 -10.99 14.68 21.13
CA THR A 195 -9.61 14.71 20.65
C THR A 195 -9.57 14.94 19.15
N GLN A 196 -8.42 15.35 18.63
CA GLN A 196 -8.20 15.49 17.20
C GLN A 196 -8.31 14.13 16.49
N GLY A 197 -9.03 14.08 15.36
CA GLY A 197 -9.20 12.86 14.57
C GLY A 197 -7.88 12.25 14.10
N SER A 198 -6.92 13.09 13.70
CA SER A 198 -5.57 12.65 13.32
C SER A 198 -4.81 11.96 14.45
N ARG A 199 -5.10 12.29 15.71
CA ARG A 199 -4.51 11.60 16.87
C ARG A 199 -5.08 10.20 17.04
N VAL A 200 -6.38 10.02 16.83
CA VAL A 200 -7.03 8.69 16.84
C VAL A 200 -6.47 7.83 15.70
N VAL A 201 -6.42 8.37 14.49
CA VAL A 201 -5.85 7.69 13.30
C VAL A 201 -4.38 7.34 13.52
N GLY A 202 -3.55 8.28 13.99
CA GLY A 202 -2.13 8.06 14.24
C GLY A 202 -1.88 7.01 15.32
N ASN A 203 -2.66 7.03 16.41
CA ASN A 203 -2.57 6.01 17.45
C ASN A 203 -2.96 4.63 16.92
N ALA A 204 -4.05 4.51 16.15
CA ALA A 204 -4.42 3.26 15.51
C ALA A 204 -3.33 2.77 14.53
N MET A 205 -2.76 3.66 13.74
CA MET A 205 -1.71 3.33 12.77
C MET A 205 -0.43 2.80 13.43
N VAL A 206 -0.04 3.31 14.61
CA VAL A 206 1.17 2.85 15.31
C VAL A 206 0.94 1.55 16.09
N ASN A 207 -0.30 1.29 16.54
CA ASN A 207 -0.62 0.11 17.36
C ASN A 207 -1.26 -1.03 16.56
N THR A 208 -1.48 -0.86 15.25
CA THR A 208 -2.01 -1.94 14.41
C THR A 208 -1.03 -3.10 14.30
N PRO A 209 -1.49 -4.36 14.45
CA PRO A 209 -0.63 -5.52 14.20
C PRO A 209 -0.31 -5.70 12.70
N TYR A 210 -1.11 -5.11 11.82
CA TYR A 210 -0.96 -5.21 10.37
C TYR A 210 -0.98 -3.81 9.75
N SER A 211 0.09 -3.48 9.02
CA SER A 211 0.28 -2.13 8.46
C SER A 211 -0.91 -1.69 7.61
N VAL A 212 -1.35 -0.45 7.83
CA VAL A 212 -2.39 0.23 7.06
C VAL A 212 -2.12 1.74 7.09
N GLY A 213 -2.38 2.42 5.99
CA GLY A 213 -2.18 3.86 5.87
C GLY A 213 -3.27 4.70 6.55
N ASP A 214 -2.90 5.93 6.90
CA ASP A 214 -3.79 6.95 7.47
C ASP A 214 -5.02 7.24 6.61
N THR A 215 -4.88 7.17 5.28
CA THR A 215 -5.96 7.42 4.32
C THR A 215 -7.14 6.47 4.55
N PHE A 216 -6.87 5.18 4.71
CA PHE A 216 -7.93 4.19 4.96
C PHE A 216 -8.51 4.33 6.37
N LEU A 217 -7.66 4.53 7.38
CA LEU A 217 -8.11 4.71 8.76
C LEU A 217 -8.97 5.96 8.93
N ASN A 218 -8.64 7.07 8.26
CA ASN A 218 -9.44 8.28 8.25
C ASN A 218 -10.80 8.05 7.54
N PHE A 219 -10.81 7.30 6.44
CA PHE A 219 -12.04 6.88 5.78
C PHE A 219 -12.95 6.07 6.72
N ARG A 220 -12.39 5.12 7.46
CA ARG A 220 -13.14 4.35 8.47
C ARG A 220 -13.59 5.19 9.67
N LEU A 221 -12.76 6.13 10.14
CA LEU A 221 -13.13 7.07 11.20
C LEU A 221 -14.38 7.88 10.81
N TYR A 222 -14.43 8.37 9.57
CA TYR A 222 -15.59 9.08 9.06
C TYR A 222 -16.83 8.20 8.96
N ALA A 223 -16.70 6.96 8.50
CA ALA A 223 -17.81 6.01 8.49
C ALA A 223 -18.38 5.76 9.89
N LEU A 224 -17.52 5.67 10.93
CA LEU A 224 -17.97 5.53 12.32
C LEU A 224 -18.74 6.75 12.84
N ILE A 225 -18.39 7.96 12.37
CA ILE A 225 -19.11 9.20 12.69
C ILE A 225 -20.49 9.20 12.00
N GLU A 226 -20.55 8.84 10.72
CA GLU A 226 -21.80 8.76 9.95
C GLU A 226 -22.77 7.72 10.52
N GLN A 227 -22.24 6.61 11.03
CA GLN A 227 -23.01 5.57 11.72
C GLN A 227 -23.47 5.97 13.12
N GLY A 228 -23.02 7.11 13.64
CA GLY A 228 -23.34 7.58 14.99
C GLY A 228 -22.64 6.82 16.11
N VAL A 229 -21.60 6.03 15.79
CA VAL A 229 -20.75 5.33 16.78
C VAL A 229 -19.78 6.29 17.46
N LEU A 230 -19.33 7.32 16.72
CA LEU A 230 -18.51 8.42 17.24
C LEU A 230 -19.24 9.76 17.07
N GLN A 231 -18.99 10.70 17.98
CA GLN A 231 -19.50 12.07 17.86
C GLN A 231 -18.42 13.01 17.31
N ALA A 232 -18.81 13.93 16.43
CA ALA A 232 -17.93 14.96 15.87
C ALA A 232 -18.41 16.38 16.24
N GLN A 233 -17.49 17.25 16.68
CA GLN A 233 -17.82 18.65 17.01
C GLN A 233 -17.62 19.62 15.83
N ASN A 234 -16.78 19.25 14.86
CA ASN A 234 -16.50 20.01 13.63
C ASN A 234 -16.59 19.07 12.43
N GLY A 235 -17.74 18.44 12.20
CA GLY A 235 -17.92 17.61 11.00
C GLY A 235 -17.68 18.41 9.71
N GLY A 236 -17.29 17.74 8.63
CA GLY A 236 -17.11 18.40 7.34
C GLY A 236 -15.72 18.97 7.07
N VAL A 237 -14.69 18.53 7.80
CA VAL A 237 -13.29 18.98 7.65
C VAL A 237 -12.33 17.79 7.77
N ASN A 238 -11.17 17.84 7.13
CA ASN A 238 -10.21 16.74 7.26
C ASN A 238 -9.82 16.41 8.73
N MET A 239 -9.25 15.22 8.96
CA MET A 239 -8.92 14.73 10.30
C MET A 239 -8.03 15.65 11.16
N ASN A 240 -7.29 16.58 10.54
CA ASN A 240 -6.44 17.53 11.26
C ASN A 240 -7.25 18.67 11.89
N ARG A 241 -8.51 18.87 11.51
CA ARG A 241 -9.39 19.89 12.10
C ARG A 241 -10.61 19.27 12.79
N LEU A 242 -10.89 18.02 12.49
CA LEU A 242 -11.95 17.22 13.09
C LEU A 242 -11.64 16.94 14.58
N GLN A 243 -12.64 17.11 15.43
CA GLN A 243 -12.62 16.66 16.82
C GLN A 243 -13.64 15.55 17.00
N VAL A 244 -13.22 14.41 17.56
CA VAL A 244 -14.01 13.19 17.75
C VAL A 244 -13.96 12.69 19.18
N ARG A 245 -15.00 11.97 19.60
CA ARG A 245 -15.05 11.20 20.86
C ARG A 245 -15.98 10.00 20.73
N GLN A 246 -15.83 9.04 21.64
CA GLN A 246 -16.83 7.99 21.83
C GLN A 246 -18.16 8.55 22.37
N VAL A 247 -19.26 7.89 22.02
CA VAL A 247 -20.61 8.18 22.54
C VAL A 247 -20.74 7.77 24.00
#